data_AF-A0A5C7PGH0-F1
#
_entry.id   AF-A0A5C7PGH0-F1
#
_cell.length_a   1.000
_cell.length_b   1.000
_cell.length_c   1.000
_cell.angle_alpha   90.00
_cell.angle_beta   90.00
_cell.angle_gamma   90.00
#
_symmetry.space_group_name_H-M   'P 1'
#
loop_
_entity.id
_entity.type
_entity.pdbx_description
1 polymer ?
#
loop_
_entity_poly.entity_id
_entity_poly.type
_entity_poly.pdbx_seq_one_letter_code
_entity_poly.pdbx_strand_id
1 'polypeptide(L)' 'MTWANFQRIDEPHIHVVPLDDLRGHVPSFGCWCNPSNDEETPNVVVHHAMDGREAFESGERLPS' A
#
# COMPACT_ATOMS: atom_id res chain seq x y z
N MET A 1 17.12 35.39 1.79
CA MET A 1 16.73 34.23 0.98
C MET A 1 16.49 33.06 1.90
N THR A 2 15.25 32.85 2.34
CA THR A 2 14.86 31.63 3.06
C THR A 2 14.05 30.78 2.10
N TRP A 3 14.63 29.67 1.68
CA TRP A 3 13.94 28.59 0.97
C TRP A 3 13.06 27.88 2.01
N ALA A 4 11.98 28.56 2.42
CA ALA A 4 10.92 27.91 3.15
C ALA A 4 10.34 26.87 2.19
N ASN A 5 10.77 25.62 2.37
CA ASN A 5 10.22 24.44 1.73
C ASN A 5 8.72 24.49 1.95
N PHE A 6 7.99 24.88 0.89
CA PHE A 6 6.56 24.76 0.81
C PHE A 6 6.28 23.26 0.75
N GLN A 7 6.20 22.62 1.92
CA GLN A 7 5.72 21.25 2.00
C GLN A 7 4.39 21.24 1.27
N ARG A 8 4.33 20.50 0.15
CA ARG A 8 3.10 20.31 -0.61
C ARG A 8 2.10 19.65 0.33
N ILE A 9 1.21 20.46 0.85
CA ILE A 9 0.11 20.03 1.70
C ILE A 9 -0.82 19.25 0.78
N ASP A 10 -0.96 17.95 1.04
CA ASP A 10 -1.90 17.03 0.38
C ASP A 10 -1.65 16.75 -1.13
N GLU A 11 -0.51 16.13 -1.49
CA GLU A 11 -0.57 15.25 -2.67
C GLU A 11 -1.39 14.01 -2.27
N PRO A 12 -2.50 13.68 -2.98
CA PRO A 12 -3.32 12.54 -2.62
C PRO A 12 -2.49 11.26 -2.76
N HIS A 13 -2.46 10.45 -1.69
CA HIS A 13 -1.82 9.14 -1.74
C HIS A 13 -2.56 8.23 -2.73
N ILE A 14 -1.79 7.52 -3.54
CA ILE A 14 -2.31 6.54 -4.50
C ILE A 14 -2.44 5.21 -3.76
N HIS A 15 -3.66 4.72 -3.58
CA HIS A 15 -3.91 3.43 -2.95
C HIS A 15 -4.06 2.33 -3.99
N VAL A 16 -3.22 1.30 -3.91
CA VAL A 16 -3.30 0.08 -4.73
C VAL A 16 -4.01 -0.98 -3.92
N VAL A 17 -5.22 -1.36 -4.35
CA VAL A 17 -6.05 -2.37 -3.67
C VAL A 17 -6.08 -3.67 -4.45
N PRO A 18 -5.98 -4.84 -3.80
CA PRO A 18 -6.11 -6.12 -4.46
C PRO A 18 -7.53 -6.31 -5.00
N LEU A 19 -7.63 -6.85 -6.21
CA LEU A 19 -8.89 -7.23 -6.84
C LEU A 19 -9.30 -8.64 -6.38
N ASP A 20 -10.61 -8.89 -6.29
CA ASP A 20 -11.19 -10.19 -5.92
C ASP A 20 -10.67 -10.78 -4.59
N ASP A 21 -10.40 -9.91 -3.61
CA ASP A 21 -10.04 -10.35 -2.27
C ASP A 21 -11.28 -10.88 -1.49
N LEU A 22 -11.03 -11.75 -0.52
CA LEU A 22 -12.04 -12.36 0.36
C LEU A 22 -12.79 -11.32 1.19
N ARG A 23 -12.22 -10.13 1.35
CA ARG A 23 -12.81 -9.00 2.05
C ARG A 23 -12.48 -7.69 1.33
N GLY A 24 -13.47 -6.81 1.22
CA GLY A 24 -13.30 -5.49 0.60
C GLY A 24 -12.34 -4.58 1.37
N HIS A 25 -11.65 -3.72 0.62
CA HIS A 25 -10.67 -2.76 1.12
C HIS A 25 -11.22 -1.35 1.15
N VAL A 26 -10.76 -0.55 2.12
CA VAL A 26 -11.02 0.89 2.17
C VAL A 26 -9.71 1.58 1.82
N PRO A 27 -9.65 2.50 0.85
CA PRO A 27 -8.44 3.23 0.49
C PRO A 27 -8.06 4.24 1.58
N SER A 28 -7.55 3.71 2.69
CA SER A 28 -7.17 4.41 3.91
C SER A 28 -6.05 3.63 4.60
N PHE A 29 -5.15 4.35 5.28
CA PHE A 29 -4.13 3.75 6.14
C PHE A 29 -4.72 2.92 7.29
N GLY A 30 -5.98 3.15 7.65
CA GLY A 30 -6.69 2.36 8.67
C GLY A 30 -7.35 1.09 8.14
N CYS A 31 -7.05 0.65 6.92
CA CYS A 31 -7.61 -0.59 6.38
C CYS A 31 -7.20 -1.80 7.24
N TRP A 32 -8.10 -2.77 7.36
CA TRP A 32 -7.90 -3.97 8.16
C TRP A 32 -6.72 -4.83 7.68
N CYS A 33 -6.31 -4.66 6.43
CA CYS A 33 -5.21 -5.39 5.81
C CYS A 33 -3.81 -4.86 6.19
N ASN A 34 -3.74 -3.80 7.01
CA ASN A 34 -2.49 -3.16 7.43
C ASN A 34 -1.63 -2.71 6.24
N PRO A 35 -2.11 -1.73 5.43
CA PRO A 35 -1.41 -1.29 4.22
C PRO A 35 -0.06 -0.63 4.53
N SER A 36 0.89 -0.75 3.61
CA SER A 36 2.24 -0.21 3.72
C SER A 36 2.55 0.81 2.62
N ASN A 37 3.51 1.71 2.86
CA ASN A 37 4.04 2.58 1.81
C ASN A 37 4.98 1.78 0.91
N ASP A 38 4.95 2.10 -0.39
CA ASP A 38 5.94 1.59 -1.34
C ASP A 38 7.31 2.21 -1.09
N GLU A 39 8.36 1.40 -1.15
CA GLU A 39 9.74 1.82 -0.85
C GLU A 39 10.33 2.71 -1.96
N GLU A 40 9.97 2.46 -3.22
CA GLU A 40 10.45 3.24 -4.37
C GLU A 40 9.62 4.52 -4.56
N THR A 41 8.34 4.47 -4.19
CA THR A 41 7.34 5.50 -4.47
C THR A 41 6.56 5.86 -3.20
N PRO A 42 7.06 6.76 -2.34
CA PRO A 42 6.50 7.02 -1.00
C PRO A 42 5.05 7.56 -0.99
N ASN A 43 4.55 8.08 -2.11
CA ASN A 43 3.16 8.49 -2.28
C ASN A 43 2.21 7.35 -2.67
N VAL A 44 2.71 6.13 -2.88
CA VAL A 44 1.92 4.92 -3.13
C VAL A 44 1.76 4.12 -1.84
N VAL A 45 0.55 3.65 -1.62
CA VAL A 45 0.14 2.84 -0.46
C VAL A 45 -0.42 1.53 -0.97
N VAL A 46 0.23 0.43 -0.63
CA VAL A 46 -0.09 -0.91 -1.08
C VAL A 46 -0.92 -1.62 -0.01
N HIS A 47 -2.08 -2.16 -0.40
CA HIS A 47 -2.92 -3.00 0.45
C HIS A 47 -2.59 -4.48 0.25
N HIS A 48 -2.71 -5.28 1.30
CA HIS A 48 -2.40 -6.71 1.28
C HIS A 48 -3.67 -7.56 1.26
N ALA A 49 -3.73 -8.53 0.36
CA ALA A 49 -4.82 -9.48 0.24
C ALA A 49 -4.92 -10.38 1.47
N MET A 50 -6.15 -10.75 1.84
CA MET A 50 -6.40 -11.61 3.00
C MET A 50 -5.79 -13.01 2.83
N ASP A 51 -5.74 -13.50 1.60
CA ASP A 51 -5.25 -14.83 1.24
C ASP A 51 -3.71 -14.95 1.34
N GLY A 52 -3.01 -13.82 1.53
CA GLY A 52 -1.55 -13.79 1.63
C GLY A 52 -0.85 -14.27 0.37
N ARG A 53 -1.44 -13.99 -0.80
CA ARG A 53 -0.91 -14.41 -2.11
C ARG A 53 0.43 -13.76 -2.44
N GLU A 54 0.71 -12.62 -1.82
CA GLU A 54 1.97 -11.87 -1.90
C GLU A 54 3.15 -12.70 -1.38
N ALA A 55 2.92 -13.60 -0.43
CA ALA A 55 3.98 -14.48 0.10
C ALA A 55 4.50 -15.48 -0.94
N PHE A 56 3.70 -15.80 -1.96
CA PHE A 56 4.15 -16.62 -3.09
C PHE A 56 4.96 -15.78 -4.10
N GLU A 57 4.64 -14.49 -4.23
CA GLU A 57 5.34 -13.55 -5.13
C GLU A 57 6.69 -13.10 -4.54
N SER A 58 6.79 -12.94 -3.21
CA SER A 58 8.03 -12.63 -2.50
C SER A 58 8.96 -13.85 -2.36
N GLY A 59 8.45 -15.06 -2.57
CA GLY A 59 9.18 -16.31 -2.38
C GLY A 59 9.25 -16.79 -0.93
N GLU A 60 8.52 -16.16 0.00
CA GLU A 60 8.40 -16.60 1.39
C GLU A 60 7.60 -17.90 1.54
N ARG A 61 6.73 -18.21 0.58
CA ARG A 61 6.04 -19.50 0.44
C ARG A 61 6.41 -20.19 -0.87
N LEU A 62 6.82 -21.45 -0.77
CA LEU A 62 6.95 -22.33 -1.93
C LEU A 62 5.57 -22.86 -2.34
N PRO A 63 5.27 -22.99 -3.65
CA PRO A 63 4.08 -23.69 -4.10
C PRO A 63 4.14 -25.15 -3.63
N SER A 64 3.03 -25.63 -3.06
CA SER A 64 2.88 -26.99 -2.52
C SER A 64 2.90 -28.07 -3.59
#